data_AF-A0A963H680-F1
#
_entry.id   AF-A0A963H680-F1
#
_cell.length_a   1.000
_cell.length_b   1.000
_cell.length_c   1.000
_cell.angle_alpha   90.00
_cell.angle_beta   90.00
_cell.angle_gamma   90.00
#
_symmetry.space_group_name_H-M   'P 1'
#
loop_
_entity.id
_entity.type
_entity.pdbx_description
1 polymer ?
#
loop_
_entity_poly.entity_id
_entity_poly.type
_entity_poly.pdbx_seq_one_letter_code
_entity_poly.pdbx_strand_id
1 'polypeptide(L)'
;MLADPITKELGETLDSAVEVGVHAGAFTVSAYAFQGDRETTVSNFGLSAGVETEANGVTLAAQLGYLNDMAETNAIVDGAWVGASDPKVGAWIASAALGFGDFHLIAEYLTATDEFASAGNDKPSVYNLEAAYDFAALGQPATVALGFQGSHDAQNSVWELPEKRVLGTVSTEIAEGTRVGLEVKRDTD
;
A
#
# COMPACT_ATOMS: atom_id res chain seq x y z
N MET A 1 -6.66 -1.33 -9.32
CA MET A 1 -5.96 -0.84 -10.53
C MET A 1 -5.10 -1.91 -11.18
N LEU A 2 -4.56 -1.69 -12.39
CA LEU A 2 -3.54 -2.57 -13.00
C LEU A 2 -2.13 -2.20 -12.53
N ALA A 3 -1.83 -0.90 -12.44
CA ALA A 3 -0.61 -0.44 -11.78
C ALA A 3 -0.71 -0.60 -10.27
N ASP A 4 0.46 -0.83 -9.66
CA ASP A 4 0.59 -0.80 -8.20
C ASP A 4 0.31 0.61 -7.67
N PRO A 5 -0.33 0.73 -6.49
CA PRO A 5 -0.51 2.02 -5.85
C PRO A 5 0.83 2.51 -5.26
N ILE A 6 1.05 3.82 -5.25
CA ILE A 6 2.29 4.41 -4.68
C ILE A 6 2.52 4.05 -3.20
N THR A 7 1.47 3.70 -2.47
CA THR A 7 1.52 3.16 -1.09
C THR A 7 2.26 1.84 -1.04
N LYS A 8 2.08 0.97 -2.05
CA LYS A 8 2.84 -0.25 -2.23
C LYS A 8 4.23 0.03 -2.79
N GLU A 9 4.35 0.89 -3.79
CA GLU A 9 5.67 1.25 -4.36
C GLU A 9 6.64 1.72 -3.26
N LEU A 10 6.17 2.51 -2.28
CA LEU A 10 6.98 2.95 -1.14
C LEU A 10 7.03 1.94 0.02
N GLY A 11 5.95 1.19 0.27
CA GLY A 11 5.78 0.40 1.49
C GLY A 11 6.19 -1.07 1.40
N GLU A 12 6.59 -1.55 0.22
CA GLU A 12 6.90 -2.95 0.02
C GLU A 12 8.21 -3.35 0.71
N THR A 13 8.19 -4.42 1.49
CA THR A 13 9.36 -5.09 2.08
C THR A 13 9.48 -6.48 1.46
N LEU A 14 10.65 -6.85 0.91
CA LEU A 14 10.87 -8.18 0.29
C LEU A 14 11.66 -9.16 1.15
N ASP A 15 11.73 -8.92 2.46
CA ASP A 15 12.43 -9.79 3.40
C ASP A 15 11.63 -11.01 3.85
N SER A 16 12.36 -12.08 4.18
CA SER A 16 11.77 -13.25 4.83
C SER A 16 11.45 -12.93 6.30
N ALA A 17 10.17 -13.05 6.67
CA ALA A 17 9.70 -12.80 8.02
C ALA A 17 9.15 -14.05 8.71
N VAL A 18 9.17 -14.03 10.05
CA VAL A 18 8.34 -14.91 10.88
C VAL A 18 7.19 -14.08 11.41
N GLU A 19 5.95 -14.51 11.14
CA GLU A 19 4.73 -13.84 11.58
C GLU A 19 3.90 -14.74 12.50
N VAL A 20 3.32 -14.13 13.53
CA VAL A 20 2.29 -14.73 14.38
C VAL A 20 1.06 -13.83 14.40
N GLY A 21 -0.12 -14.43 14.25
CA GLY A 21 -1.37 -13.70 14.23
C GLY A 21 -2.50 -14.45 14.92
N VAL A 22 -3.47 -13.69 15.41
CA VAL A 22 -4.72 -14.21 15.98
C VAL A 22 -5.88 -13.53 15.26
N HIS A 23 -6.85 -14.35 14.86
CA HIS A 23 -8.13 -13.90 14.34
C HIS A 23 -9.23 -14.27 15.36
N ALA A 24 -10.01 -13.29 15.78
CA ALA A 24 -11.05 -13.42 16.79
C ALA A 24 -12.30 -12.63 16.38
N GLY A 25 -13.26 -13.32 15.77
CA GLY A 25 -14.47 -12.69 15.25
C GLY A 25 -14.14 -11.73 14.12
N ALA A 26 -14.56 -10.47 14.24
CA ALA A 26 -14.25 -9.44 13.25
C ALA A 26 -12.79 -8.96 13.31
N PHE A 27 -12.04 -9.27 14.37
CA PHE A 27 -10.73 -8.66 14.62
C PHE A 27 -9.58 -9.58 14.23
N THR A 28 -8.55 -9.00 13.65
CA THR A 28 -7.27 -9.65 13.38
C THR A 28 -6.17 -8.83 14.04
N VAL A 29 -5.20 -9.48 14.69
CA VAL A 29 -3.97 -8.85 15.17
C VAL A 29 -2.81 -9.73 14.76
N SER A 30 -1.75 -9.14 14.22
CA SER A 30 -0.52 -9.86 13.92
C SER A 30 0.73 -9.10 14.33
N ALA A 31 1.80 -9.84 14.51
CA ALA A 31 3.13 -9.35 14.78
C ALA A 31 4.12 -10.16 13.96
N TYR A 32 5.10 -9.50 13.37
CA TYR A 32 6.15 -10.15 12.60
C TYR A 32 7.52 -9.59 12.95
N ALA A 33 8.55 -10.41 12.77
CA ALA A 33 9.94 -10.02 12.89
C ALA A 33 10.76 -10.57 11.73
N PHE A 34 11.74 -9.80 11.28
CA PHE A 34 12.57 -10.13 10.13
C PHE A 34 13.98 -9.56 10.28
N GLN A 35 14.90 -10.13 9.54
CA GLN A 35 16.20 -9.54 9.27
C GLN A 35 16.07 -8.81 7.93
N GLY A 36 16.28 -7.50 7.92
CA GLY A 36 16.26 -6.71 6.69
C GLY A 36 17.61 -6.67 6.00
N ASP A 37 17.63 -6.13 4.79
CA ASP A 37 18.81 -6.02 3.93
C ASP A 37 19.92 -5.14 4.53
N ARG A 38 19.56 -4.16 5.36
CA ARG A 38 20.53 -3.26 6.01
C ARG A 38 21.19 -3.88 7.23
N GLU A 39 20.72 -5.04 7.70
CA GLU A 39 21.09 -5.60 9.01
C GLU A 39 21.59 -7.05 8.93
N THR A 40 22.51 -7.40 9.83
CA THR A 40 23.04 -8.79 9.94
C THR A 40 22.31 -9.66 10.97
N THR A 41 21.32 -9.08 11.65
CA THR A 41 20.55 -9.74 12.72
C THR A 41 19.07 -9.39 12.61
N VAL A 42 18.20 -10.27 13.13
CA VAL A 42 16.76 -10.00 13.25
C VAL A 42 16.56 -8.87 14.26
N SER A 43 16.28 -7.67 13.74
CA SER A 43 16.10 -6.45 14.53
C SER A 43 14.98 -5.57 14.00
N ASN A 44 14.26 -6.04 12.98
CA ASN A 44 13.09 -5.39 12.41
C ASN A 44 11.84 -6.16 12.83
N PHE A 45 10.77 -5.42 13.10
CA PHE A 45 9.49 -5.95 13.49
C PHE A 45 8.36 -5.04 13.06
N GLY A 46 7.19 -5.63 12.89
CA GLY A 46 5.96 -4.87 12.72
C GLY A 46 4.80 -5.48 13.49
N LEU A 47 3.78 -4.66 13.66
CA LEU A 47 2.53 -4.99 14.32
C LEU A 47 1.40 -4.55 13.42
N SER A 48 0.35 -5.34 13.33
CA SER A 48 -0.87 -4.94 12.62
C SER A 48 -2.11 -5.33 13.41
N ALA A 49 -3.15 -4.51 13.30
CA ALA A 49 -4.46 -4.79 13.84
C ALA A 49 -5.51 -4.36 12.82
N GLY A 50 -6.52 -5.20 12.63
CA GLY A 50 -7.57 -4.95 11.66
C GLY A 50 -8.94 -5.43 12.13
N VAL A 51 -9.95 -4.95 11.43
CA VAL A 51 -11.34 -5.34 11.59
C VAL A 51 -11.96 -5.61 10.23
N GLU A 52 -12.69 -6.70 10.11
CA GLU A 52 -13.47 -7.08 8.94
C GLU A 52 -14.90 -7.40 9.37
N THR A 53 -15.87 -6.74 8.74
CA THR A 53 -17.28 -6.91 9.07
C THR A 53 -18.15 -6.80 7.82
N GLU A 54 -19.27 -7.51 7.84
CA GLU A 54 -20.31 -7.43 6.83
C GLU A 54 -21.65 -7.22 7.53
N ALA A 55 -22.38 -6.18 7.13
CA ALA A 55 -23.71 -5.88 7.66
C ALA A 55 -24.58 -5.23 6.59
N ASN A 56 -25.81 -5.73 6.42
CA ASN A 56 -26.81 -5.16 5.51
C ASN A 56 -26.33 -4.97 4.06
N GLY A 57 -25.50 -5.89 3.55
CA GLY A 57 -24.94 -5.81 2.19
C GLY A 57 -23.80 -4.80 2.04
N VAL A 58 -23.25 -4.31 3.15
CA VAL A 58 -22.04 -3.48 3.20
C VAL A 58 -20.91 -4.30 3.81
N THR A 59 -19.77 -4.38 3.13
CA THR A 59 -18.53 -4.96 3.65
C THR A 59 -17.58 -3.83 4.05
N LEU A 60 -16.91 -3.98 5.19
CA LEU A 60 -15.86 -3.08 5.64
C LEU A 60 -14.67 -3.92 6.10
N ALA A 61 -13.50 -3.64 5.55
CA ALA A 61 -12.21 -4.06 6.08
C ALA A 61 -11.41 -2.81 6.43
N ALA A 62 -10.77 -2.77 7.58
CA ALA A 62 -9.86 -1.69 7.94
C ALA A 62 -8.69 -2.23 8.76
N GLN A 63 -7.49 -1.69 8.53
CA GLN A 63 -6.26 -2.12 9.18
C GLN A 63 -5.39 -0.92 9.55
N LEU A 64 -4.72 -1.03 10.69
CA LEU A 64 -3.63 -0.15 11.12
C LEU A 64 -2.41 -1.01 11.39
N GLY A 65 -1.26 -0.56 10.89
CA GLY A 65 0.02 -1.23 11.02
C GLY A 65 1.11 -0.28 11.44
N TYR A 66 2.14 -0.85 12.06
CA TYR A 66 3.39 -0.19 12.41
C TYR A 66 4.55 -1.07 11.97
N LEU A 67 5.56 -0.44 11.36
CA LEU A 67 6.85 -1.03 11.05
C LEU A 67 7.92 -0.23 11.80
N ASN A 68 8.87 -0.89 12.46
CA ASN A 68 9.88 -0.20 13.24
C ASN A 68 11.03 0.39 12.40
N ASP A 69 11.18 -0.05 11.14
CA ASP A 69 12.20 0.44 10.21
C ASP A 69 11.67 0.46 8.78
N MET A 70 11.24 1.64 8.34
CA MET A 70 10.78 1.91 6.98
C MET A 70 11.93 1.93 5.98
N ALA A 71 13.18 2.16 6.40
CA ALA A 71 14.32 2.13 5.50
C ALA A 71 14.66 0.72 4.96
N GLU A 72 13.97 -0.31 5.44
CA GLU A 72 14.01 -1.68 4.91
C GLU A 72 12.95 -1.92 3.82
N THR A 73 12.23 -0.88 3.40
CA THR A 73 11.37 -0.96 2.21
C THR A 73 12.21 -0.94 0.94
N ASN A 74 11.81 -1.68 -0.10
CA ASN A 74 12.62 -1.86 -1.30
C ASN A 74 12.91 -0.53 -2.00
N ALA A 75 11.93 0.39 -2.04
CA ALA A 75 12.12 1.70 -2.64
C ALA A 75 13.35 2.44 -2.04
N ILE A 76 13.58 2.28 -0.74
CA ILE A 76 14.70 2.91 -0.04
C ILE A 76 15.98 2.10 -0.20
N VAL A 77 15.90 0.77 -0.05
CA VAL A 77 17.05 -0.13 -0.16
C VAL A 77 17.65 -0.09 -1.57
N ASP A 78 16.83 -0.21 -2.61
CA ASP A 78 17.27 -0.20 -4.02
C ASP A 78 17.86 1.16 -4.43
N GLY A 79 17.32 2.23 -3.84
CA GLY A 79 17.82 3.58 -4.02
C GLY A 79 19.16 3.85 -3.32
N ALA A 80 19.57 2.99 -2.38
CA ALA A 80 20.79 3.10 -1.58
C ALA A 80 20.96 4.46 -0.86
N TRP A 81 19.85 5.10 -0.50
CA TRP A 81 19.83 6.45 0.08
C TRP A 81 20.06 6.47 1.58
N VAL A 82 19.69 5.39 2.27
CA VAL A 82 19.79 5.25 3.71
C VAL A 82 20.74 4.08 4.02
N GLY A 83 21.89 4.38 4.61
CA GLY A 83 22.92 3.40 4.90
C GLY A 83 22.62 2.56 6.14
N ALA A 84 23.35 1.46 6.32
CA ALA A 84 23.23 0.59 7.50
C ALA A 84 23.58 1.28 8.84
N SER A 85 24.28 2.41 8.80
CA SER A 85 24.60 3.21 9.99
C SER A 85 23.56 4.28 10.34
N ASP A 86 22.59 4.52 9.45
CA ASP A 86 21.53 5.51 9.69
C ASP A 86 20.53 5.01 10.73
N PRO A 87 19.96 5.91 11.54
CA PRO A 87 18.98 5.54 12.55
C PRO A 87 17.72 4.93 11.91
N LYS A 88 17.11 3.98 12.63
CA LYS A 88 15.84 3.40 12.22
C LYS A 88 14.73 4.45 12.34
N VAL A 89 13.97 4.60 11.27
CA VAL A 89 12.77 5.44 11.22
C VAL A 89 11.60 4.51 10.97
N GLY A 90 10.63 4.46 11.88
CA GLY A 90 9.46 3.60 11.71
C GLY A 90 8.48 4.12 10.65
N ALA A 91 7.42 3.36 10.39
CA ALA A 91 6.28 3.80 9.59
C ALA A 91 4.95 3.45 10.23
N TRP A 92 3.97 4.32 10.04
CA TRP A 92 2.56 4.02 10.23
C TRP A 92 1.92 3.68 8.89
N ILE A 93 1.09 2.65 8.89
CA ILE A 93 0.38 2.14 7.71
C ILE A 93 -1.10 2.05 8.08
N ALA A 94 -1.98 2.58 7.24
CA ALA A 94 -3.42 2.46 7.43
C ALA A 94 -4.07 2.09 6.10
N SER A 95 -5.06 1.20 6.14
CA SER A 95 -5.86 0.86 4.98
C SER A 95 -7.32 0.65 5.36
N ALA A 96 -8.22 0.90 4.42
CA ALA A 96 -9.64 0.61 4.53
C ALA A 96 -10.20 0.23 3.16
N ALA A 97 -11.08 -0.78 3.13
CA ALA A 97 -11.85 -1.16 1.98
C ALA A 97 -13.34 -1.22 2.35
N LEU A 98 -14.19 -0.60 1.54
CA LEU A 98 -15.64 -0.58 1.70
C LEU A 98 -16.28 -1.13 0.43
N GLY A 99 -17.17 -2.12 0.57
CA GLY A 99 -18.01 -2.61 -0.51
C GLY A 99 -19.48 -2.34 -0.23
N PHE A 100 -20.24 -1.90 -1.23
CA PHE A 100 -21.71 -1.80 -1.14
C PHE A 100 -22.34 -2.06 -2.51
N GLY A 101 -23.10 -3.17 -2.64
CA GLY A 101 -23.57 -3.62 -3.96
C GLY A 101 -22.40 -3.82 -4.92
N ASP A 102 -22.48 -3.22 -6.09
CA ASP A 102 -21.41 -3.32 -7.11
C ASP A 102 -20.32 -2.23 -6.96
N PHE A 103 -20.36 -1.42 -5.89
CA PHE A 103 -19.37 -0.39 -5.64
C PHE A 103 -18.32 -0.83 -4.63
N HIS A 104 -17.07 -0.48 -4.91
CA HIS A 104 -15.93 -0.73 -4.04
C HIS A 104 -15.11 0.55 -3.87
N LEU A 105 -14.69 0.84 -2.65
CA LEU A 105 -13.79 1.93 -2.31
C LEU A 105 -12.61 1.38 -1.52
N ILE A 106 -11.40 1.82 -1.86
CA ILE A 106 -10.17 1.51 -1.12
C ILE A 106 -9.49 2.83 -0.77
N ALA A 107 -8.99 2.93 0.45
CA ALA A 107 -8.18 4.03 0.93
C ALA A 107 -6.96 3.48 1.67
N GLU A 108 -5.79 4.03 1.39
CA GLU A 108 -4.52 3.61 1.99
C GLU A 108 -3.69 4.85 2.31
N TYR A 109 -2.91 4.78 3.39
CA TYR A 109 -1.98 5.80 3.82
C TYR A 109 -0.75 5.16 4.45
N LEU A 110 0.43 5.65 4.09
CA LEU A 110 1.70 5.25 4.67
C LEU A 110 2.53 6.50 4.96
N THR A 111 3.15 6.57 6.13
CA THR A 111 4.05 7.68 6.48
C THR A 111 5.18 7.21 7.39
N ALA A 112 6.37 7.78 7.20
CA ALA A 112 7.45 7.67 8.15
C ALA A 112 7.06 8.27 9.51
N THR A 113 7.59 7.74 10.60
CA THR A 113 7.36 8.32 11.94
C THR A 113 8.18 9.59 12.17
N ASP A 114 9.33 9.68 11.52
CA ASP A 114 10.31 10.76 11.66
C ASP A 114 10.99 11.08 10.32
N GLU A 115 11.85 12.09 10.29
CA GLU A 115 12.63 12.50 9.12
C GLU A 115 13.83 11.56 8.88
N PHE A 116 14.14 11.31 7.60
CA PHE A 116 15.37 10.64 7.19
C PHE A 116 16.48 11.67 6.96
N ALA A 117 17.40 11.80 7.92
CA ALA A 117 18.49 12.78 7.83
C ALA A 117 19.40 12.60 6.60
N SER A 118 19.66 11.36 6.19
CA SER A 118 20.45 11.03 4.99
C SER A 118 19.70 11.24 3.68
N ALA A 119 18.36 11.35 3.74
CA ALA A 119 17.49 11.60 2.59
C ALA A 119 16.85 12.99 2.72
N GLY A 120 17.67 14.04 2.79
CA GLY A 120 17.19 15.42 2.73
C GLY A 120 16.51 15.97 4.00
N ASN A 121 16.43 15.17 5.07
CA ASN A 121 15.53 15.40 6.21
C ASN A 121 14.05 15.32 5.81
N ASP A 122 13.73 14.43 4.87
CA ASP A 122 12.35 14.22 4.44
C ASP A 122 11.61 13.28 5.37
N LYS A 123 10.31 13.54 5.56
CA LYS A 123 9.38 12.62 6.22
C LYS A 123 8.35 12.13 5.21
N PRO A 124 8.69 11.13 4.38
CA PRO A 124 7.85 10.73 3.26
C PRO A 124 6.49 10.23 3.75
N SER A 125 5.46 10.60 3.00
CA SER A 125 4.12 10.03 3.13
C SER A 125 3.45 9.87 1.78
N VAL A 126 2.61 8.85 1.67
CA VAL A 126 1.89 8.49 0.45
C VAL A 126 0.47 8.07 0.79
N TYR A 127 -0.45 8.34 -0.13
CA TYR A 127 -1.83 7.86 -0.04
C TYR A 127 -2.33 7.33 -1.38
N ASN A 128 -3.31 6.43 -1.30
CA ASN A 128 -4.05 5.92 -2.44
C ASN A 128 -5.54 5.91 -2.12
N LEU A 129 -6.34 6.40 -3.05
CA LEU A 129 -7.80 6.33 -3.04
C LEU A 129 -8.25 5.69 -4.35
N GLU A 130 -8.97 4.58 -4.28
CA GLU A 130 -9.52 3.89 -5.43
C GLU A 130 -11.04 3.74 -5.28
N ALA A 131 -11.77 4.00 -6.35
CA ALA A 131 -13.19 3.72 -6.46
C ALA A 131 -13.43 2.85 -7.68
N ALA A 132 -14.15 1.73 -7.51
CA ALA A 132 -14.49 0.81 -8.57
C ALA A 132 -16.00 0.54 -8.60
N TYR A 133 -16.49 0.23 -9.79
CA TYR A 133 -17.87 -0.17 -10.03
C TYR A 133 -17.89 -1.37 -10.97
N ASP A 134 -18.54 -2.44 -10.52
CA ASP A 134 -18.75 -3.67 -11.27
C ASP A 134 -20.08 -3.62 -12.04
N PHE A 135 -20.07 -4.15 -13.27
CA PHE A 135 -21.23 -4.19 -14.14
C PHE A 135 -21.11 -5.29 -15.18
N ALA A 136 -22.19 -5.55 -15.92
CA ALA A 136 -22.16 -6.48 -17.06
C ALA A 136 -21.96 -5.72 -18.38
N ALA A 137 -20.91 -6.07 -19.13
CA ALA A 137 -20.66 -5.58 -20.49
C ALA A 137 -20.71 -6.75 -21.46
N LEU A 138 -21.58 -6.70 -22.47
CA LEU A 138 -21.74 -7.79 -23.47
C LEU A 138 -22.03 -9.17 -22.85
N GLY A 139 -22.68 -9.19 -21.69
CA GLY A 139 -22.98 -10.42 -20.93
C GLY A 139 -21.79 -10.99 -20.16
N GLN A 140 -20.68 -10.26 -20.05
CA GLN A 140 -19.50 -10.61 -19.26
C GLN A 140 -19.33 -9.66 -18.07
N PRO A 141 -18.78 -10.11 -16.93
CA PRO A 141 -18.38 -9.24 -15.84
C PRO A 141 -17.33 -8.22 -16.29
N ALA A 142 -17.55 -6.97 -15.94
CA ALA A 142 -16.67 -5.84 -16.23
C ALA A 142 -16.57 -4.91 -15.02
N THR A 143 -15.45 -4.19 -14.93
CA THR A 143 -15.16 -3.23 -13.86
C THR A 143 -14.62 -1.95 -14.48
N VAL A 144 -15.11 -0.82 -14.00
CA VAL A 144 -14.47 0.49 -14.20
C VAL A 144 -13.94 0.98 -12.87
N ALA A 145 -12.73 1.53 -12.85
CA ALA A 145 -12.12 2.05 -11.64
C ALA A 145 -11.43 3.40 -11.89
N LEU A 146 -11.44 4.26 -10.87
CA LEU A 146 -10.71 5.53 -10.82
C LEU A 146 -9.80 5.53 -9.59
N GLY A 147 -8.57 6.01 -9.77
CA GLY A 147 -7.55 6.07 -8.74
C GLY A 147 -7.03 7.49 -8.59
N PHE A 148 -6.86 7.93 -7.34
CA PHE A 148 -6.23 9.18 -6.98
C PHE A 148 -5.18 8.91 -5.90
N GLN A 149 -3.95 9.23 -6.24
CA GLN A 149 -2.77 8.93 -5.45
C GLN A 149 -1.97 10.22 -5.27
N GLY A 150 -1.29 10.34 -4.15
CA GLY A 150 -0.36 11.44 -3.95
C GLY A 150 0.66 11.18 -2.86
N SER A 151 1.72 11.96 -2.93
CA SER A 151 2.85 11.84 -2.04
C SER A 151 3.20 13.21 -1.43
N HIS A 152 3.90 13.22 -0.31
CA HIS A 152 4.45 14.40 0.34
C HIS A 152 5.84 14.08 0.89
N ASP A 153 6.79 15.01 0.74
CA ASP A 153 8.21 14.81 1.05
C ASP A 153 8.78 13.53 0.41
N ALA A 154 8.33 13.24 -0.81
CA ALA A 154 8.67 12.01 -1.53
C ALA A 154 8.83 12.24 -3.05
N GLN A 155 9.04 13.49 -3.47
CA GLN A 155 9.17 13.85 -4.90
C GLN A 155 10.61 14.11 -5.34
N ASN A 156 11.56 14.19 -4.41
CA ASN A 156 12.93 14.48 -4.76
C ASN A 156 13.62 13.25 -5.38
N SER A 157 14.89 13.43 -5.77
CA SER A 157 15.70 12.38 -6.39
C SER A 157 15.92 11.13 -5.53
N VAL A 158 15.57 11.17 -4.24
CA VAL A 158 15.65 10.01 -3.34
C VAL A 158 14.45 9.10 -3.55
N TRP A 159 13.27 9.68 -3.64
CA TRP A 159 12.01 8.93 -3.57
C TRP A 159 11.38 8.70 -4.95
N GLU A 160 11.60 9.63 -5.89
CA GLU A 160 11.12 9.59 -7.28
C GLU A 160 9.62 9.29 -7.44
N LEU A 161 8.80 9.55 -6.41
CA LEU A 161 7.35 9.38 -6.49
C LEU A 161 6.69 10.66 -7.03
N PRO A 162 5.64 10.53 -7.85
CA PRO A 162 4.90 11.69 -8.32
C PRO A 162 4.19 12.38 -7.14
N GLU A 163 4.08 13.71 -7.19
CA GLU A 163 3.28 14.46 -6.19
C GLU A 163 1.81 14.04 -6.25
N LYS A 164 1.30 13.87 -7.47
CA LYS A 164 -0.07 13.41 -7.74
C LYS A 164 -0.09 12.43 -8.90
N ARG A 165 -0.92 11.40 -8.76
CA ARG A 165 -1.18 10.41 -9.82
C ARG A 165 -2.68 10.16 -9.93
N VAL A 166 -3.20 10.25 -11.15
CA VAL A 166 -4.59 9.90 -11.49
C VAL A 166 -4.59 8.68 -12.40
N LEU A 167 -5.41 7.69 -12.06
CA LEU A 167 -5.57 6.47 -12.84
C LEU A 167 -7.03 6.27 -13.24
N GLY A 168 -7.24 5.72 -14.43
CA GLY A 168 -8.53 5.23 -14.88
C GLY A 168 -8.37 3.88 -15.56
N THR A 169 -9.14 2.89 -15.12
CA THR A 169 -9.08 1.52 -15.62
C THR A 169 -10.45 1.05 -16.06
N VAL A 170 -10.51 0.34 -17.18
CA VAL A 170 -11.63 -0.52 -17.57
C VAL A 170 -11.10 -1.92 -17.76
N SER A 171 -11.81 -2.91 -17.24
CA SER A 171 -11.49 -4.32 -17.48
C SER A 171 -12.75 -5.14 -17.67
N THR A 172 -12.63 -6.25 -18.41
CA THR A 172 -13.72 -7.20 -18.64
C THR A 172 -13.17 -8.60 -18.72
N GLU A 173 -13.94 -9.56 -18.24
CA GLU A 173 -13.70 -10.96 -18.54
C GLU A 173 -14.01 -11.24 -20.02
N ILE A 174 -13.15 -12.03 -20.68
CA ILE A 174 -13.32 -12.43 -22.09
C ILE A 174 -13.47 -13.94 -22.25
N ALA A 175 -13.05 -14.69 -21.24
CA ALA A 175 -13.22 -16.12 -21.07
C ALA A 175 -13.01 -16.45 -19.59
N GLU A 176 -13.46 -17.62 -19.14
CA GLU A 176 -13.30 -18.05 -17.75
C GLU A 176 -11.84 -17.91 -17.29
N GLY A 177 -11.63 -17.13 -16.23
CA GLY A 177 -10.29 -16.86 -15.68
C GLY A 177 -9.37 -15.98 -16.53
N THR A 178 -9.88 -15.40 -17.63
CA THR A 178 -9.12 -14.52 -18.53
C THR A 178 -9.75 -13.14 -18.60
N ARG A 179 -9.02 -12.13 -18.13
CA ARG A 179 -9.45 -10.72 -18.12
C ARG A 179 -8.56 -9.88 -19.03
N VAL A 180 -9.17 -8.95 -19.76
CA VAL A 180 -8.47 -7.89 -20.49
C VAL A 180 -8.78 -6.57 -19.79
N GLY A 181 -7.75 -5.76 -19.57
CA GLY A 181 -7.86 -4.44 -18.99
C GLY A 181 -7.07 -3.40 -19.77
N LEU A 182 -7.55 -2.16 -19.74
CA LEU A 182 -6.86 -0.98 -20.22
C LEU A 182 -6.82 0.03 -19.08
N GLU A 183 -5.62 0.54 -18.78
CA GLU A 183 -5.40 1.59 -17.79
C GLU A 183 -4.76 2.81 -18.45
N VAL A 184 -5.21 3.98 -18.04
CA VAL A 184 -4.57 5.26 -18.34
C VAL A 184 -4.08 5.85 -17.03
N LYS A 185 -2.80 6.20 -17.00
CA LYS A 185 -2.11 6.79 -15.85
C LYS A 185 -1.58 8.17 -16.22
N ARG A 186 -1.74 9.14 -15.33
CA ARG A 186 -1.17 10.48 -15.46
C ARG A 186 -0.55 10.93 -14.14
N ASP A 187 0.75 11.20 -14.20
CA ASP A 187 1.56 11.68 -13.08
C ASP A 187 1.78 13.20 -13.23
N THR A 188 1.93 13.91 -12.11
CA THR A 188 2.19 15.35 -12.06
C THR A 188 3.05 15.68 -10.84
N ASP A 189 3.97 16.63 -11.03
CA ASP A 189 4.92 17.16 -10.05
C ASP A 189 4.62 18.62 -9.67
#